data_AF-A0A1G7Z994-F1
#
_entry.id   AF-A0A1G7Z994-F1
#
_cell.length_a   1.000
_cell.length_b   1.000
_cell.length_c   1.000
_cell.angle_alpha   90.00
_cell.angle_beta   90.00
_cell.angle_gamma   90.00
#
_symmetry.space_group_name_H-M   'P 1'
#
loop_
_entity.id
_entity.type
_entity.pdbx_description
1 polymer ?
#
loop_
_entity_poly.entity_id
_entity_poly.type
_entity_poly.pdbx_seq_one_letter_code
_entity_poly.pdbx_strand_id
1 'polypeptide(L)'
;MARAVAELRSWPALAVSDTRRGLAFAVSGTEILRMTGADEVQVRLTAPAIDRLGPYLRDCGQVQACPDRAWVAVQVDAESDLELLLALTSVAIKAHVT
;
A
#
# COMPACT_ATOMS: atom_id res chain seq x y z
N MET A 1 -6.94 -8.81 -7.38
CA MET A 1 -5.94 -7.82 -7.89
C MET A 1 -6.34 -6.79 -8.97
N ALA A 2 -6.88 -7.17 -10.14
CA ALA A 2 -7.06 -6.24 -11.29
C ALA A 2 -7.83 -4.95 -10.98
N ARG A 3 -8.85 -5.05 -10.11
CA ARG A 3 -9.64 -3.91 -9.63
C ARG A 3 -8.79 -2.91 -8.84
N ALA A 4 -7.92 -3.38 -7.95
CA ALA A 4 -7.02 -2.53 -7.17
C ALA A 4 -6.10 -1.72 -8.09
N VAL A 5 -5.51 -2.37 -9.10
CA VAL A 5 -4.65 -1.70 -10.08
C VAL A 5 -5.41 -0.63 -10.85
N ALA A 6 -6.63 -0.92 -11.30
CA ALA A 6 -7.46 0.03 -12.03
C ALA A 6 -7.80 1.27 -11.19
N GLU A 7 -8.21 1.06 -9.94
CA GLU A 7 -8.51 2.14 -9.00
C GLU A 7 -7.27 2.99 -8.71
N LEU A 8 -6.13 2.37 -8.38
CA LEU A 8 -4.89 3.08 -8.08
C LEU A 8 -4.34 3.87 -9.29
N ARG A 9 -4.49 3.34 -10.52
CA ARG A 9 -4.13 4.07 -11.74
C ARG A 9 -4.98 5.31 -12.00
N SER A 10 -6.18 5.37 -11.43
CA SER A 10 -7.04 6.55 -11.55
C SER A 10 -6.61 7.70 -10.62
N TRP A 11 -5.73 7.45 -9.66
CA TRP A 11 -5.33 8.45 -8.67
C TRP A 11 -4.24 9.37 -9.24
N PRO A 12 -4.48 10.69 -9.33
CA PRO A 12 -3.58 11.62 -10.01
C PRO A 12 -2.24 11.82 -9.29
N ALA A 13 -2.16 11.51 -8.00
CA ALA A 13 -0.92 11.59 -7.22
C ALA A 13 0.04 10.42 -7.50
N LEU A 14 -0.43 9.34 -8.13
CA LEU A 14 0.35 8.12 -8.31
C LEU A 14 0.93 8.04 -9.71
N ALA A 15 2.25 7.91 -9.78
CA ALA A 15 2.95 7.44 -10.97
C ALA A 15 3.04 5.91 -10.92
N VAL A 16 2.72 5.25 -12.03
CA VAL A 16 2.84 3.79 -12.16
C VAL A 16 4.11 3.42 -12.90
N SER A 17 4.80 2.38 -12.44
CA SER A 17 6.01 1.86 -13.10
C SER A 17 6.00 0.33 -13.12
N ASP A 18 6.44 -0.24 -14.23
CA ASP A 18 6.77 -1.66 -14.30
C ASP A 18 8.20 -1.87 -13.83
N THR A 19 8.39 -2.77 -12.87
CA THR A 19 9.69 -3.09 -12.29
C THR A 19 10.01 -4.56 -12.56
N ARG A 20 11.28 -4.95 -12.40
CA ARG A 20 11.66 -6.38 -12.49
C ARG A 20 10.93 -7.27 -11.47
N ARG A 21 10.31 -6.69 -10.45
CA ARG A 21 9.57 -7.37 -9.38
C ARG A 21 8.05 -7.29 -9.55
N GLY A 22 7.57 -6.67 -10.64
CA GLY A 22 6.16 -6.43 -10.90
C GLY A 22 5.80 -4.94 -10.86
N LEU A 23 4.50 -4.68 -10.79
CA LEU A 23 3.96 -3.33 -10.83
C LEU A 23 4.23 -2.59 -9.51
N ALA A 24 4.60 -1.33 -9.60
CA ALA A 24 4.79 -0.45 -8.45
C ALA A 24 4.14 0.91 -8.68
N PHE A 25 3.79 1.59 -7.59
CA PHE A 25 3.28 2.96 -7.61
C PHE A 25 4.13 3.85 -6.72
N ALA A 26 4.37 5.06 -7.22
CA ALA A 26 5.17 6.06 -6.55
C ALA A 26 4.42 7.39 -6.44
N VAL A 27 4.75 8.15 -5.40
CA VAL A 27 4.33 9.53 -5.22
C VAL A 27 5.57 10.41 -5.12
N SER A 28 5.64 11.49 -5.90
CA SER A 28 6.80 12.39 -5.94
C SER A 28 8.16 11.67 -6.09
N GLY A 29 8.20 10.60 -6.89
CA GLY A 29 9.39 9.78 -7.11
C GLY A 29 9.72 8.76 -6.01
N THR A 30 8.95 8.73 -4.92
CA THR A 30 9.09 7.74 -3.86
C THR A 30 8.10 6.61 -4.06
N GLU A 31 8.61 5.39 -4.23
CA GLU A 31 7.78 4.19 -4.29
C GLU A 31 7.06 3.96 -2.95
N ILE A 32 5.73 3.83 -3.04
CA ILE A 32 4.86 3.62 -1.88
C ILE A 32 3.96 2.39 -1.99
N LEU A 33 3.80 1.80 -3.18
CA LEU A 33 3.10 0.53 -3.35
C LEU A 33 3.95 -0.42 -4.20
N ARG A 34 4.00 -1.69 -3.79
CA ARG A 34 4.56 -2.80 -4.57
C ARG A 34 3.56 -3.92 -4.68
N MET A 35 3.36 -4.42 -5.89
CA MET A 35 2.53 -5.61 -6.12
C MET A 35 3.45 -6.81 -6.07
N THR A 36 3.40 -7.59 -4.98
CA THR A 36 4.40 -8.63 -4.66
C THR A 36 3.92 -10.06 -4.89
N GLY A 37 2.63 -10.26 -5.14
CA GLY A 37 2.03 -11.56 -5.42
C GLY A 37 0.72 -11.43 -6.19
N ALA A 38 -0.01 -12.55 -6.29
CA ALA A 38 -1.33 -12.55 -6.93
C ALA A 38 -2.29 -11.61 -6.20
N ASP A 39 -2.34 -11.67 -4.86
CA ASP A 39 -3.26 -10.89 -4.05
C ASP A 39 -2.59 -10.12 -2.89
N GLU A 40 -1.26 -10.02 -2.91
CA GLU A 40 -0.50 -9.26 -1.91
C GLU A 40 -0.02 -7.92 -2.44
N VAL A 41 -0.23 -6.86 -1.66
CA VAL A 41 0.28 -5.51 -1.92
C VAL A 41 1.07 -5.01 -0.71
N GLN A 42 2.31 -4.59 -0.92
CA GLN A 42 3.06 -3.89 0.10
C GLN A 42 2.84 -2.39 0.02
N VAL A 43 2.57 -1.77 1.16
CA VAL A 43 2.30 -0.33 1.31
C VAL A 43 3.35 0.30 2.20
N ARG A 44 4.00 1.36 1.73
CA ARG A 44 4.97 2.14 2.49
C ARG A 44 4.27 3.22 3.30
N LEU A 45 4.08 2.98 4.59
CA LEU A 45 3.44 3.93 5.49
C LEU A 45 4.45 4.83 6.22
N THR A 46 5.72 4.41 6.33
CA THR A 46 6.76 4.88 7.26
C THR A 46 6.61 4.31 8.67
N ALA A 47 7.74 4.19 9.39
CA ALA A 47 7.74 3.68 10.76
C ALA A 47 6.86 4.53 11.72
N PRO A 48 6.92 5.89 11.71
CA PRO A 48 6.05 6.70 12.56
C PRO A 48 4.55 6.50 12.31
N ALA A 49 4.14 6.30 11.05
CA ALA A 49 2.74 6.04 10.74
C ALA A 49 2.31 4.64 11.20
N ILE A 50 3.17 3.64 11.05
CA ILE A 50 2.90 2.27 11.52
C ILE A 50 2.79 2.24 13.04
N ASP A 51 3.66 2.95 13.76
CA ASP A 51 3.57 3.03 15.23
C ASP A 51 2.27 3.69 15.67
N ARG A 52 1.86 4.78 15.01
CA ARG A 52 0.60 5.48 15.28
C ARG A 52 -0.64 4.64 14.98
N LEU A 53 -0.64 3.92 13.87
CA LEU A 53 -1.78 3.11 13.41
C LEU A 53 -1.76 1.69 13.98
N GLY A 54 -0.69 1.31 14.68
CA GLY A 54 -0.40 -0.04 15.12
C GLY A 54 -1.58 -0.80 15.74
N PRO A 55 -2.36 -0.23 16.67
CA PRO A 55 -3.55 -0.89 17.21
C PRO A 55 -4.56 -1.29 16.12
N TYR A 56 -4.92 -0.36 15.22
CA TYR A 56 -5.86 -0.60 14.13
C TYR A 56 -5.32 -1.61 13.11
N LEU A 57 -4.04 -1.50 12.75
CA LEU A 57 -3.41 -2.42 11.80
C LEU A 57 -3.39 -3.86 12.34
N ARG A 58 -3.26 -4.04 13.67
CA ARG A 58 -3.31 -5.37 14.31
C ARG A 58 -4.71 -5.98 14.35
N ASP A 59 -5.75 -5.15 14.33
CA ASP A 59 -7.14 -5.61 14.27
C ASP A 59 -7.53 -6.05 12.83
N CYS A 60 -6.77 -5.62 11.83
CA CYS A 60 -6.92 -6.04 10.43
C CYS A 60 -6.14 -7.34 10.16
N GLY A 61 -6.82 -8.49 10.16
CA GLY A 61 -6.20 -9.80 9.92
C GLY A 61 -5.51 -9.97 8.56
N GLN A 62 -5.85 -9.14 7.58
CA GLN A 62 -5.23 -9.10 6.25
C GLN A 62 -3.94 -8.27 6.19
N VAL A 63 -3.57 -7.56 7.27
CA VAL A 63 -2.38 -6.72 7.33
C VAL A 63 -1.26 -7.41 8.10
N GLN A 64 -0.07 -7.44 7.51
CA GLN A 64 1.12 -8.04 8.11
C GLN A 64 2.27 -7.03 8.12
N ALA A 65 3.05 -7.01 9.20
CA ALA A 65 4.25 -6.20 9.27
C ALA A 65 5.36 -6.78 8.39
N CYS A 66 6.06 -5.93 7.64
CA CYS A 66 7.24 -6.33 6.88
C CYS A 66 8.52 -6.26 7.73
N PRO A 67 9.61 -6.95 7.34
CA PRO A 67 10.92 -6.79 7.97
C PRO A 67 11.45 -5.34 7.90
N ASP A 68 11.18 -4.66 6.79
CA ASP A 68 11.36 -3.21 6.69
C ASP A 68 10.18 -2.52 7.38
N ARG A 69 10.47 -1.88 8.52
CA ARG A 69 9.49 -1.20 9.38
C ARG A 69 8.80 -0.01 8.73
N ALA A 70 9.18 0.39 7.52
CA ALA A 70 8.44 1.38 6.75
C ALA A 70 7.25 0.79 5.97
N TRP A 71 7.15 -0.55 5.89
CA TRP A 71 6.19 -1.25 5.05
C TRP A 71 5.27 -2.17 5.83
N VAL A 72 4.06 -2.32 5.29
CA VAL A 72 3.12 -3.38 5.65
C VAL A 72 2.73 -4.14 4.39
N ALA A 73 2.43 -5.43 4.51
CA ALA A 73 1.80 -6.22 3.46
C ALA A 73 0.29 -6.29 3.72
N VAL A 74 -0.50 -6.22 2.66
CA VAL A 74 -1.97 -6.30 2.69
C VAL A 74 -2.38 -7.40 1.72
N GLN A 75 -3.10 -8.40 2.23
CA GLN A 75 -3.79 -9.38 1.39
C GLN A 75 -5.11 -8.79 0.89
N VAL A 76 -5.41 -8.93 -0.39
CA VAL A 76 -6.59 -8.34 -1.05
C VAL A 76 -7.40 -9.44 -1.71
N ASP A 77 -8.23 -10.11 -0.92
CA ASP A 77 -9.09 -11.22 -1.36
C ASP A 77 -10.57 -10.80 -1.42
N ALA A 78 -10.98 -9.86 -0.56
CA ALA A 78 -12.34 -9.34 -0.51
C ALA A 78 -12.42 -7.84 -0.85
N GLU A 79 -13.65 -7.35 -1.08
CA GLU A 79 -13.91 -5.93 -1.35
C GLU A 79 -13.53 -5.03 -0.17
N SER A 80 -13.76 -5.47 1.07
CA SER A 80 -13.34 -4.76 2.28
C SER A 80 -11.81 -4.60 2.37
N ASP A 81 -11.06 -5.55 1.83
CA ASP A 81 -9.59 -5.48 1.81
C ASP A 81 -9.09 -4.47 0.79
N LEU A 82 -9.80 -4.34 -0.33
CA LEU A 82 -9.56 -3.30 -1.31
C LEU A 82 -9.81 -1.91 -0.68
N GLU A 83 -10.92 -1.73 0.04
CA GLU A 83 -11.19 -0.46 0.73
C GLU A 83 -10.08 -0.11 1.74
N LEU A 84 -9.62 -1.10 2.51
CA LEU A 84 -8.49 -0.93 3.43
C LEU A 84 -7.21 -0.55 2.67
N LEU A 85 -6.88 -1.23 1.58
CA LEU A 85 -5.73 -0.90 0.75
C LEU A 85 -5.79 0.55 0.24
N LEU A 86 -6.95 0.98 -0.25
CA LEU A 86 -7.14 2.36 -0.71
C LEU A 86 -6.95 3.36 0.44
N ALA A 87 -7.52 3.10 1.62
CA ALA A 87 -7.35 3.94 2.80
C ALA A 87 -5.86 4.04 3.22
N LEU A 88 -5.15 2.91 3.28
CA LEU A 88 -3.71 2.87 3.59
C LEU A 88 -2.88 3.57 2.51
N THR A 89 -3.30 3.51 1.24
CA THR A 89 -2.65 4.26 0.16
C THR A 89 -2.79 5.77 0.36
N SER A 90 -3.97 6.26 0.78
CA SER A 90 -4.13 7.69 1.13
C SER A 90 -3.21 8.11 2.28
N VAL A 91 -3.04 7.25 3.29
CA VAL A 91 -2.08 7.48 4.39
C VAL A 91 -0.65 7.53 3.85
N ALA A 92 -0.27 6.57 3.01
CA ALA A 92 1.06 6.49 2.39
C ALA A 92 1.36 7.76 1.56
N ILE A 93 0.40 8.22 0.74
CA ILE A 93 0.53 9.46 -0.01
C ILE A 93 0.78 10.62 0.95
N LYS A 94 -0.10 10.80 1.95
CA LYS A 94 0.03 11.90 2.93
C LYS A 94 1.38 11.89 3.65
N ALA A 95 1.92 10.71 3.94
CA ALA A 95 3.21 10.57 4.62
C ALA A 95 4.43 10.93 3.75
N HIS A 96 4.29 10.96 2.42
CA HIS A 96 5.41 11.14 1.47
C HIS A 96 5.29 12.39 0.57
N VAL A 97 4.21 13.16 0.66
CA VAL A 97 4.00 14.42 -0.10
C VAL A 97 4.26 15.68 0.72
N THR A 98 5.10 15.59 1.76
CA THR A 98 5.39 16.72 2.65
C THR A 98 6.11 17.86 1.92
#